data_AF-A0A139X7G3-F1
#
_entry.id   AF-A0A139X7G3-F1
#
_cell.length_a   1.000
_cell.length_b   1.000
_cell.length_c   1.000
_cell.angle_alpha   90.00
_cell.angle_beta   90.00
_cell.angle_gamma   90.00
#
_symmetry.space_group_name_H-M   'P 1'
#
loop_
_entity.id
_entity.type
_entity.pdbx_description
1 polymer ?
#
loop_
_entity_poly.entity_id
_entity_poly.type
_entity_poly.pdbx_seq_one_letter_code
_entity_poly.pdbx_strand_id
1 'polypeptide(L)' 'MEGKLRWISPDSKVVETAQEKVENFELEIELPQTYIQTENKRLALTPGQTATAEVIVRQRRIVDFVLDPFKKLQKGGLKL' A
#
# COMPACT_ATOMS: atom_id res chain seq x y z
N MET A 1 -7.00 5.00 -8.25
CA MET A 1 -5.62 5.09 -8.79
C MET A 1 -4.69 4.52 -7.75
N GLU A 2 -3.65 3.82 -8.18
CA GLU A 2 -2.62 3.26 -7.28
C GLU A 2 -1.47 4.26 -7.09
N GLY A 3 -0.94 4.32 -5.87
CA GLY A 3 0.23 5.12 -5.51
C GLY A 3 1.20 4.29 -4.67
N LYS A 4 2.37 4.86 -4.39
CA LYS A 4 3.40 4.22 -3.54
C LYS A 4 3.71 5.10 -2.35
N LEU A 5 3.83 4.49 -1.18
CA LEU A 5 4.28 5.18 0.01
C LEU A 5 5.78 5.49 -0.14
N ARG A 6 6.13 6.78 -0.13
CA ARG A 6 7.50 7.28 -0.30
C ARG A 6 8.16 7.55 1.06
N TRP A 7 7.41 8.10 2.00
CA TRP A 7 7.92 8.48 3.31
C TRP A 7 6.82 8.50 4.38
N ILE A 8 7.23 8.31 5.64
CA ILE A 8 6.40 8.38 6.85
C ILE A 8 7.15 9.27 7.84
N SER A 9 6.44 10.19 8.50
CA SER A 9 7.03 11.01 9.55
C SER A 9 7.52 10.18 10.74
N PRO A 10 8.69 10.51 11.33
CA PRO A 10 9.17 9.84 12.53
C PRO A 10 8.38 10.25 13.79
N ASP A 11 7.70 11.40 13.73
CA ASP A 11 6.90 11.98 14.79
C ASP A 11 5.39 11.94 14.47
N SER A 12 4.57 11.91 15.52
CA SER A 12 3.12 11.98 15.42
C SER A 12 2.61 13.37 15.76
N LYS A 13 1.48 13.75 15.14
CA LYS A 13 0.71 14.94 15.46
C LYS A 13 -0.56 14.53 16.18
N VAL A 14 -0.73 15.01 17.40
CA VAL A 14 -1.95 14.77 18.17
C VAL A 14 -3.04 15.68 17.66
N VAL A 15 -4.12 15.09 17.18
CA VAL A 15 -5.34 15.79 16.78
C VAL A 15 -6.40 15.53 17.84
N GLU A 16 -6.88 16.60 18.48
CA GLU A 16 -8.01 16.57 19.39
C GLU A 16 -9.30 16.47 18.58
N THR A 17 -9.96 15.32 18.66
CA THR A 17 -11.31 15.13 18.14
C THR A 17 -12.33 15.36 19.27
N ALA A 18 -13.60 15.52 18.93
CA ALA A 18 -14.67 15.77 19.91
C ALA A 18 -14.78 14.67 20.99
N GLN A 19 -14.25 13.47 20.73
CA GLN A 19 -14.27 12.35 21.67
C GLN A 19 -12.88 12.01 22.23
N GLU A 20 -11.81 12.06 21.42
CA GLU A 20 -10.50 11.55 21.84
C GLU A 20 -9.30 12.27 21.17
N LYS A 21 -8.12 12.12 21.78
CA LYS A 21 -6.83 12.52 21.20
C LYS A 21 -6.32 11.40 20.31
N VAL A 22 -6.20 11.66 19.01
CA VAL A 22 -5.73 10.68 18.03
C VAL A 22 -4.34 11.10 17.53
N GLU A 23 -3.39 10.18 17.56
CA GLU A 23 -2.08 10.38 16.96
C GLU A 23 -2.12 10.10 15.45
N ASN A 24 -1.70 11.08 14.65
CA ASN A 24 -1.61 10.98 13.20
C ASN A 24 -0.16 11.11 12.74
N PHE A 25 0.23 10.30 11.78
CA PHE A 25 1.54 10.39 11.12
C PHE A 25 1.38 10.98 9.73
N GLU A 26 2.32 11.82 9.31
CA GLU A 26 2.30 12.38 7.97
C GLU A 26 2.92 11.39 6.98
N LEU A 27 2.26 11.21 5.84
CA LEU A 27 2.68 10.31 4.79
C LEU A 27 2.94 11.09 3.51
N GLU A 28 4.04 10.79 2.84
CA GLU A 28 4.27 11.23 1.47
C GLU A 28 3.95 10.07 0.52
N ILE A 29 2.99 10.28 -0.37
CA ILE A 29 2.55 9.28 -1.36
C ILE A 29 2.95 9.77 -2.75
N GLU A 30 3.70 8.95 -3.47
CA GLU A 30 4.05 9.19 -4.86
C GLU A 30 2.97 8.60 -5.77
N LEU A 31 2.50 9.42 -6.71
CA LEU A 31 1.52 9.04 -7.72
C LEU A 31 2.22 8.89 -9.08
N PRO A 32 1.87 7.86 -9.87
CA PRO A 32 2.49 7.64 -11.18
C PRO A 32 2.09 8.69 -12.23
N GLN A 33 1.04 9.47 -11.96
CA GLN A 33 0.50 10.47 -12.87
C GLN A 33 -0.22 11.58 -12.09
N THR A 34 -0.28 12.77 -12.68
CA THR A 34 -0.89 13.98 -12.10
C THR A 34 -2.36 14.15 -12.49
N TYR A 35 -3.02 13.08 -12.93
CA TYR A 35 -4.43 13.11 -13.30
C TYR A 35 -5.14 11.82 -12.91
N ILE A 36 -6.45 11.91 -12.73
CA ILE A 36 -7.34 10.77 -12.57
C ILE A 36 -8.02 10.52 -13.92
N GLN A 37 -7.93 9.29 -14.42
CA GLN A 37 -8.72 8.85 -15.57
C GLN A 37 -10.10 8.41 -15.06
N THR A 38 -11.15 9.11 -15.49
CA THR A 38 -12.55 8.76 -15.20
C THR A 38 -13.30 8.66 -16.52
N GLU A 39 -13.85 7.48 -16.83
CA GLU A 39 -14.51 7.21 -18.11
C GLU A 39 -13.63 7.70 -19.29
N ASN A 40 -14.13 8.68 -20.06
CA ASN A 40 -13.43 9.26 -21.21
C ASN A 40 -12.78 10.62 -20.93
N LYS A 41 -12.57 11.00 -19.66
CA LYS A 41 -11.97 12.29 -19.29
C LYS A 41 -10.78 12.11 -18.35
N ARG A 42 -9.81 13.00 -18.52
CA ARG A 42 -8.67 13.18 -17.61
C ARG A 42 -8.94 14.38 -16.72
N LEU A 43 -8.99 14.13 -15.42
CA LEU A 43 -9.13 15.17 -14.41
C LEU A 43 -7.75 15.44 -13.80
N ALA A 44 -7.20 16.63 -14.03
CA ALA A 44 -5.92 17.01 -13.45
C ALA A 44 -6.04 17.14 -11.91
N LEU A 45 -5.04 16.62 -11.21
CA LEU A 45 -4.87 16.83 -9.78
C LEU A 45 -4.20 18.18 -9.56
N THR A 46 -4.84 19.05 -8.79
CA THR A 46 -4.30 20.37 -8.47
C THR A 46 -3.84 20.43 -7.02
N PRO A 47 -2.72 21.11 -6.73
CA PRO A 47 -2.28 21.32 -5.35
C PRO A 47 -3.37 21.95 -4.48
N GLY A 48 -3.44 21.54 -3.22
CA GLY A 48 -4.46 21.99 -2.26
C GLY A 48 -5.75 21.17 -2.27
N GLN A 49 -5.92 20.22 -3.19
CA GLN A 49 -7.02 19.26 -3.13
C GLN A 49 -6.80 18.23 -2.01
N THR A 50 -7.87 17.92 -1.28
CA THR A 50 -7.89 16.81 -0.32
C THR A 50 -8.29 15.53 -1.03
N ALA A 51 -7.59 14.44 -0.73
CA ALA A 51 -7.91 13.11 -1.22
C ALA A 51 -7.88 12.09 -0.08
N THR A 52 -8.70 11.05 -0.18
CA THR A 52 -8.65 9.90 0.71
C THR A 52 -7.82 8.81 0.07
N ALA A 53 -6.88 8.24 0.83
CA ALA A 53 -6.08 7.11 0.40
C ALA A 53 -6.23 5.96 1.40
N GLU A 54 -6.31 4.74 0.89
CA GLU A 54 -6.23 3.53 1.71
C GLU A 54 -4.79 3.01 1.67
N VAL A 55 -4.21 2.77 2.86
CA VAL A 55 -2.83 2.30 3.00
C VAL A 55 -2.84 0.81 3.30
N ILE A 56 -2.24 0.01 2.41
CA ILE A 56 -2.09 -1.42 2.58
C ILE A 56 -0.89 -1.70 3.48
N VAL A 57 -1.12 -2.02 4.75
CA VAL A 57 -0.06 -2.28 5.75
C VAL A 57 0.50 -3.71 5.71
N ARG A 58 -0.17 -4.66 5.06
CA ARG A 58 0.26 -6.05 4.99
C ARG A 58 -0.24 -6.74 3.71
N GLN A 59 0.68 -7.32 2.94
CA GLN A 59 0.37 -8.16 1.78
C GLN A 59 0.83 -9.59 2.03
N ARG A 60 -0.11 -10.54 2.18
CA ARG A 60 0.22 -11.97 2.33
C ARG A 60 0.44 -12.58 0.95
N ARG A 61 1.67 -13.06 0.67
CA ARG A 61 1.98 -13.81 -0.56
C ARG A 61 1.76 -15.30 -0.30
N ILE A 62 0.90 -15.95 -1.09
CA ILE A 62 0.55 -17.39 -0.94
C ILE A 62 1.53 -18.30 -1.72
N VAL A 63 2.44 -17.72 -2.52
CA VAL A 63 3.38 -18.47 -3.37
C VAL A 63 4.25 -19.47 -2.61
N ASP A 64 4.65 -19.20 -1.36
CA ASP A 64 5.40 -20.17 -0.55
C ASP A 64 4.57 -21.41 -0.15
N PHE A 65 3.26 -21.25 0.02
CA PHE A 65 2.35 -22.36 0.38
C PHE A 65 2.20 -23.39 -0.75
N VAL A 66 2.31 -22.95 -2.01
CA VAL A 66 2.18 -23.82 -3.19
C VAL A 66 3.51 -24.49 -3.54
N LEU A 67 4.66 -23.88 -3.24
CA LEU A 67 5.99 -24.39 -3.60
C LEU A 67 6.53 -25.47 -2.63
N ASP A 68 6.03 -25.52 -1.40
CA ASP A 68 6.44 -26.52 -0.40
C ASP A 68 6.21 -27.99 -0.79
N PRO A 69 5.06 -28.41 -1.39
CA PRO A 69 4.88 -29.79 -1.84
C PRO A 69 5.87 -30.20 -2.95
N PHE A 70 6.26 -29.28 -3.84
CA PHE A 70 7.20 -29.59 -4.92
C PHE A 70 8.64 -29.75 -4.42
N LYS A 71 9.05 -28.99 -3.38
CA LYS A 71 10.35 -29.19 -2.70
C LYS A 71 10.46 -30.56 -2.03
N LYS A 72 9.35 -31.13 -1.56
CA LYS A 72 9.32 -32.50 -0.98
C LYS A 72 9.49 -33.58 -2.05
N LEU A 73 8.97 -33.36 -3.25
CA LEU A 73 9.12 -34.28 -4.38
C LEU A 73 10.57 -34.36 -4.89
N GLN A 74 11.29 -33.24 -4.92
CA GLN A 74 12.71 -33.24 -5.32
C GLN A 74 13.62 -34.04 -4.38
N LYS A 75 13.32 -34.08 -3.07
CA LYS A 75 14.12 -34.86 -2.10
C LYS A 75 13.84 -36.36 -2.11
N GLY A 76 12.72 -36.80 -2.69
CA GLY A 76 12.31 -38.21 -2.77
C GLY A 76 12.56 -38.90 -4.12
N GLY A 77 12.95 -38.15 -5.15
CA GLY A 77 12.94 -38.61 -6.55
C GLY A 77 14.25 -39.15 -7.13
N LEU A 78 15.34 -39.24 -6.36
CA LEU A 78 16.62 -39.80 -6.83
C LEU A 78 17.10 -40.89 -5.87
N LYS A 79 16.46 -42.06 -5.97
CA LYS A 79 17.08 -43.35 -5.66
C LYS A 79 17.01 -44.17 -6.94
N LEU A 80 18.05 -44.07 -7.76
CA LEU A 80 18.41 -45.10 -8.74
C LEU A 80 19.27 -46.14 -8.02
#